data_AF-A8YXU7-F1
#
_entry.id   AF-A8YXU7-F1
#
_cell.length_a   1.000
_cell.length_b   1.000
_cell.length_c   1.000
_cell.angle_alpha   90.00
_cell.angle_beta   90.00
_cell.angle_gamma   90.00
#
_symmetry.space_group_name_H-M   'P 1'
#
loop_
_entity.id
_entity.type
_entity.pdbx_description
1 polymer ?
#
loop_
_entity_poly.entity_id
_entity_poly.type
_entity_poly.pdbx_seq_one_letter_code
_entity_poly.pdbx_strand_id
1 'polypeptide(L)'
;MVSPTTKVVVIEATQIPKNVVSSIPTLEFNGLFDGQVVYQLGVIGELKDQGVGKYQTLAKRYPSHLESDLATKVTATSERAISQQDTPGLYQALYQVDGDAEGVHEDVSPLTAPDIAFMTKVLGMNLTAIWVRLMIGRFSGQALVKASHEGTTYHDAIYQAHFPYADYHLTNQKSAPATVIGAQIERANKGSEQ
;
A
#
# COMPACT_ATOMS: atom_id res chain seq x y z
N MET A 1 29.33 -16.10 -29.83
CA MET A 1 28.09 -15.33 -29.66
C MET A 1 27.31 -15.97 -28.52
N VAL A 2 27.15 -15.27 -27.39
CA VAL A 2 26.34 -15.78 -26.28
C VAL A 2 24.91 -15.31 -26.56
N SER A 3 23.99 -16.24 -26.84
CA SER A 3 22.57 -15.89 -26.96
C SER A 3 22.10 -15.27 -25.64
N PRO A 4 21.43 -14.11 -25.66
CA PRO A 4 20.87 -13.56 -24.43
C PRO A 4 19.86 -14.56 -23.88
N THR A 5 20.15 -15.11 -22.71
CA THR A 5 19.23 -16.00 -22.01
C THR A 5 18.06 -15.16 -21.52
N THR A 6 16.93 -15.22 -22.22
CA THR A 6 15.69 -14.57 -21.80
C THR A 6 15.24 -15.19 -20.47
N LYS A 7 15.38 -14.44 -19.38
CA LYS A 7 14.74 -14.79 -18.11
C LYS A 7 13.30 -14.26 -18.13
N VAL A 8 12.34 -15.18 -18.21
CA VAL A 8 10.93 -14.85 -17.99
C VAL A 8 10.71 -14.76 -16.48
N VAL A 9 10.27 -13.61 -16.00
CA VAL A 9 9.88 -13.41 -14.61
C VAL A 9 8.36 -13.34 -14.56
N VAL A 10 7.74 -14.24 -13.80
CA VAL A 10 6.31 -14.16 -13.50
C VAL A 10 6.17 -13.33 -12.23
N ILE A 11 5.38 -12.26 -12.34
CA ILE A 11 5.06 -11.38 -11.23
C ILE A 11 3.65 -11.76 -10.75
N GLU A 12 3.58 -12.56 -9.70
CA GLU A 12 2.34 -12.96 -9.02
C GLU A 12 1.85 -11.79 -8.16
N ALA A 13 1.33 -10.74 -8.81
CA ALA A 13 0.64 -9.66 -8.10
C ALA A 13 -0.81 -10.07 -7.87
N THR A 14 -1.27 -10.01 -6.62
CA THR A 14 -2.67 -10.29 -6.31
C THR A 14 -3.55 -9.24 -6.99
N GLN A 15 -4.47 -9.68 -7.85
CA GLN A 15 -5.41 -8.79 -8.54
C GLN A 15 -6.61 -8.43 -7.65
N ILE A 16 -6.96 -9.32 -6.73
CA ILE A 16 -8.16 -9.20 -5.89
C ILE A 16 -7.76 -8.65 -4.53
N PRO A 17 -8.12 -7.40 -4.19
CA PRO A 17 -7.88 -6.89 -2.85
C PRO A 17 -8.65 -7.71 -1.83
N LYS A 18 -8.01 -8.01 -0.69
CA LYS A 18 -8.73 -8.55 0.47
C LYS A 18 -9.77 -7.53 0.89
N ASN A 19 -11.04 -7.94 0.93
CA ASN A 19 -12.12 -7.07 1.40
C ASN A 19 -12.22 -7.15 2.92
N VAL A 20 -11.39 -6.36 3.60
CA VAL A 20 -11.46 -6.23 5.06
C VAL A 20 -12.43 -5.10 5.38
N VAL A 21 -13.47 -5.42 6.16
CA VAL A 21 -14.47 -4.47 6.63
C VAL A 21 -14.32 -4.35 8.14
N SER A 22 -13.99 -3.17 8.62
CA SER A 22 -13.71 -2.92 10.04
C SER A 22 -14.57 -1.79 10.61
N SER A 23 -14.96 -1.92 11.87
CA SER A 23 -15.56 -0.82 12.64
C SER A 23 -14.53 0.10 13.28
N ILE A 24 -13.26 -0.30 13.31
CA ILE A 24 -12.14 0.45 13.88
C ILE A 24 -11.13 0.84 12.79
N PRO A 25 -10.36 1.93 12.99
CA PRO A 25 -9.38 2.39 12.02
C PRO A 25 -8.44 1.27 11.57
N THR A 26 -8.25 1.17 10.26
CA THR A 26 -7.36 0.19 9.64
C THR A 26 -6.21 0.91 8.97
N LEU A 27 -5.01 0.42 9.21
CA LEU A 27 -3.76 0.90 8.64
C LEU A 27 -3.17 -0.17 7.74
N GLU A 28 -2.53 0.25 6.66
CA GLU A 28 -1.83 -0.64 5.75
C GLU A 28 -0.35 -0.23 5.72
N PHE A 29 0.49 -1.00 6.40
CA PHE A 29 1.93 -0.84 6.30
C PHE A 29 2.42 -1.50 5.02
N ASN A 30 3.14 -0.75 4.19
CA ASN A 30 3.65 -1.23 2.91
C ASN A 30 5.17 -1.32 2.96
N GLY A 31 5.72 -2.45 2.51
CA GLY A 31 7.15 -2.70 2.54
C GLY A 31 7.63 -3.54 1.36
N LEU A 32 8.89 -3.33 0.96
CA LEU A 32 9.61 -4.26 0.11
C LEU A 32 10.50 -5.13 0.99
N PHE A 33 10.33 -6.44 0.95
CA PHE A 33 11.22 -7.40 1.60
C PHE A 33 12.19 -7.98 0.58
N ASP A 34 13.49 -7.89 0.82
CA ASP A 34 14.51 -8.42 -0.10
C ASP A 34 15.01 -9.84 0.25
N GLY A 35 14.45 -10.45 1.30
CA GLY A 35 14.91 -11.72 1.86
C GLY A 35 15.74 -11.55 3.14
N GLN A 36 16.15 -10.33 3.49
CA GLN A 36 16.92 -10.02 4.69
C GLN A 36 16.39 -8.78 5.42
N VAL A 37 16.04 -7.75 4.66
CA VAL A 37 15.65 -6.43 5.16
C VAL A 37 14.29 -6.05 4.60
N VAL A 38 13.46 -5.43 5.45
CA VAL A 38 12.22 -4.77 5.03
C VAL A 38 12.52 -3.28 4.82
N TYR A 39 12.29 -2.81 3.59
CA TYR A 39 12.35 -1.40 3.24
C TYR A 39 10.95 -0.82 3.34
N GLN A 40 10.71 0.02 4.33
CA GLN A 40 9.44 0.69 4.51
C GLN A 40 9.13 1.60 3.31
N LEU A 41 7.98 1.35 2.68
CA LEU A 41 7.42 2.19 1.62
C LEU A 41 6.45 3.22 2.19
N GLY A 42 5.89 2.95 3.37
CA GLY A 42 5.08 3.89 4.16
C GLY A 42 3.76 3.28 4.62
N VAL A 43 3.00 4.04 5.39
CA VAL A 43 1.74 3.58 5.99
C VAL A 43 0.57 4.35 5.37
N ILE A 44 -0.42 3.60 4.90
CA ILE A 44 -1.69 4.11 4.42
C ILE A 44 -2.73 4.00 5.53
N GLY A 45 -3.60 4.99 5.66
CA GLY A 45 -4.77 4.93 6.52
C GLY A 45 -6.03 4.75 5.71
N GLU A 46 -6.85 3.74 6.02
CA GLU A 46 -8.17 3.63 5.43
C GLU A 46 -9.07 4.77 5.93
N LEU A 47 -9.91 5.30 5.04
CA LEU A 47 -10.92 6.28 5.35
C LEU A 47 -12.27 5.58 5.52
N LYS A 48 -13.11 6.09 6.42
CA LYS A 48 -14.46 5.55 6.59
C LYS A 48 -15.30 5.74 5.32
N ASP A 49 -15.96 4.69 4.88
CA ASP A 49 -17.03 4.77 3.89
C ASP A 49 -18.18 5.61 4.47
N GLN A 50 -18.50 6.72 3.80
CA GLN A 50 -19.54 7.67 4.20
C GLN A 50 -20.95 7.07 4.19
N GLY A 51 -21.19 5.99 3.42
CA GLY A 51 -22.49 5.32 3.32
C GLY A 51 -22.76 4.28 4.42
N VAL A 52 -21.72 3.69 5.00
CA VAL A 52 -21.85 2.55 5.95
C VAL A 52 -21.15 2.82 7.30
N GLY A 53 -20.34 3.88 7.39
CA GLY A 53 -19.61 4.26 8.61
C GLY A 53 -18.50 3.30 9.00
N LYS A 54 -18.07 2.43 8.08
CA LYS A 54 -17.04 1.40 8.29
C LYS A 54 -15.77 1.72 7.50
N TYR A 55 -14.65 1.21 7.98
CA TYR A 55 -13.41 1.16 7.23
C TYR A 55 -13.48 0.01 6.24
N GLN A 56 -13.22 0.33 4.99
CA GLN A 56 -13.16 -0.60 3.89
C GLN A 56 -12.17 0.00 2.89
N THR A 57 -11.42 -0.87 2.22
CA THR A 57 -10.30 -0.61 1.29
C THR A 57 -10.73 0.11 -0.01
N LEU A 58 -11.61 1.09 0.09
CA LEU A 58 -12.27 1.84 -0.99
C LEU A 58 -11.86 3.32 -0.99
N ALA A 59 -11.49 3.85 0.17
CA ALA A 59 -10.98 5.20 0.32
C ALA A 59 -9.77 5.15 1.25
N LYS A 60 -8.67 5.76 0.84
CA LYS A 60 -7.39 5.64 1.55
C LYS A 60 -6.63 6.94 1.53
N ARG A 61 -5.78 7.15 2.54
CA ARG A 61 -4.87 8.30 2.59
C ARG A 61 -3.43 7.87 2.80
N TYR A 62 -2.53 8.57 2.14
CA TYR A 62 -1.10 8.38 2.28
C TYR A 62 -0.38 9.73 2.44
N PRO A 63 0.54 9.88 3.41
CA PRO A 63 0.74 8.98 4.54
C PRO A 63 -0.48 9.00 5.47
N SER A 64 -0.55 8.05 6.40
CA SER A 64 -1.64 7.95 7.38
C SER A 64 -1.62 9.03 8.48
N HIS A 65 -0.55 9.82 8.60
CA HIS A 65 -0.35 10.85 9.64
C HIS A 65 -0.56 10.33 11.06
N LEU A 66 0.19 9.29 11.44
CA LEU A 66 0.12 8.70 12.77
C LEU A 66 0.92 9.51 13.79
N GLU A 67 0.45 9.51 15.03
CA GLU A 67 1.26 9.93 16.18
C GLU A 67 2.53 9.07 16.29
N SER A 68 3.63 9.68 16.74
CA SER A 68 4.97 9.07 16.71
C SER A 68 5.04 7.70 17.39
N ASP A 69 4.38 7.53 18.53
CA ASP A 69 4.40 6.27 19.28
C ASP A 69 3.68 5.15 18.52
N LEU A 70 2.52 5.48 17.95
CA LEU A 70 1.76 4.55 17.10
C LEU A 70 2.52 4.24 15.80
N ALA A 71 3.15 5.23 15.17
CA ALA A 71 3.97 5.05 13.98
C ALA A 71 5.14 4.08 14.24
N THR A 72 5.80 4.23 15.39
CA THR A 72 6.90 3.34 15.81
C THR A 72 6.41 1.92 16.03
N LYS A 73 5.29 1.76 16.74
CA LYS A 73 4.69 0.45 17.03
C LYS A 73 4.24 -0.27 15.76
N VAL A 74 3.52 0.43 14.88
CA VAL A 74 3.04 -0.10 13.59
C VAL A 74 4.23 -0.53 12.73
N THR A 75 5.25 0.31 12.62
CA THR A 75 6.46 0.01 11.85
C THR A 75 7.17 -1.24 12.38
N ALA A 76 7.55 -1.25 13.66
CA ALA A 76 8.31 -2.35 14.25
C ALA A 76 7.57 -3.69 14.16
N THR A 77 6.25 -3.66 14.32
CA THR A 77 5.42 -4.87 14.31
C THR A 77 5.24 -5.38 12.87
N SER A 78 4.93 -4.48 11.94
CA SER A 78 4.71 -4.83 10.52
C SER A 78 5.99 -5.31 9.84
N GLU A 79 7.14 -4.70 10.13
CA GLU A 79 8.43 -5.15 9.61
C GLU A 79 8.77 -6.56 10.12
N ARG A 80 8.46 -6.85 11.39
CA ARG A 80 8.63 -8.20 11.94
C ARG A 80 7.74 -9.20 11.22
N ALA A 81 6.48 -8.87 10.96
CA ALA A 81 5.55 -9.76 10.27
C ALA A 81 5.95 -10.01 8.79
N ILE A 82 6.38 -8.95 8.08
CA ILE A 82 6.82 -9.05 6.68
C ILE A 82 8.15 -9.80 6.55
N SER A 83 9.09 -9.64 7.50
CA SER A 83 10.37 -10.36 7.44
C SER A 83 10.26 -11.88 7.65
N GLN A 84 9.09 -12.37 8.08
CA GLN A 84 8.79 -13.79 8.20
C GLN A 84 8.31 -14.43 6.88
N GLN A 85 8.14 -13.65 5.81
CA GLN A 85 7.71 -14.20 4.52
C GLN A 85 8.84 -15.02 3.88
N ASP A 86 8.50 -16.15 3.26
CA ASP A 86 9.50 -17.06 2.69
C ASP A 86 10.19 -16.51 1.45
N THR A 87 9.57 -15.54 0.77
CA THR A 87 10.05 -15.03 -0.52
C THR A 87 10.20 -13.50 -0.53
N PRO A 88 11.26 -12.97 -1.16
CA PRO A 88 11.38 -11.53 -1.40
C PRO A 88 10.21 -10.99 -2.24
N GLY A 89 9.70 -9.81 -1.91
CA GLY A 89 8.55 -9.25 -2.59
C GLY A 89 8.04 -7.93 -2.03
N LEU A 90 6.96 -7.44 -2.63
CA LEU A 90 6.20 -6.29 -2.17
C LEU A 90 5.04 -6.79 -1.30
N TYR A 91 5.01 -6.36 -0.05
CA TYR A 91 4.05 -6.83 0.95
C TYR A 91 3.31 -5.68 1.61
N GLN A 92 2.10 -5.99 2.03
CA GLN A 92 1.25 -5.15 2.86
C GLN A 92 0.93 -5.92 4.16
N ALA A 93 1.10 -5.26 5.30
CA ALA A 93 0.59 -5.72 6.58
C ALA A 93 -0.59 -4.85 6.98
N LEU A 94 -1.75 -5.46 7.19
CA LEU A 94 -2.94 -4.80 7.72
C LEU A 94 -2.84 -4.72 9.25
N TYR A 95 -3.11 -3.55 9.81
CA TYR A 95 -3.05 -3.30 11.25
C TYR A 95 -4.32 -2.57 11.70
N GLN A 96 -5.10 -3.17 12.59
CA GLN A 96 -6.30 -2.55 13.14
C GLN A 96 -6.00 -1.86 14.47
N VAL A 97 -6.40 -0.59 14.61
CA VAL A 97 -6.13 0.23 15.80
C VAL A 97 -7.35 0.25 16.71
N ASP A 98 -7.28 -0.42 17.86
CA ASP A 98 -8.29 -0.27 18.92
C ASP A 98 -7.95 0.93 19.84
N GLY A 99 -8.91 1.37 20.67
CA GLY A 99 -8.90 2.63 21.44
C GLY A 99 -7.67 2.91 22.31
N ASP A 100 -6.89 1.88 22.66
CA ASP A 100 -5.63 1.99 23.42
C ASP A 100 -4.37 1.84 22.54
N ALA A 101 -4.49 1.96 21.21
CA ALA A 101 -3.41 1.74 20.24
C ALA A 101 -2.78 0.32 20.31
N GLU A 102 -3.47 -0.64 20.91
CA GLU A 102 -3.13 -2.06 20.84
C GLU A 102 -3.65 -2.61 19.51
N GLY A 103 -2.72 -3.00 18.63
CA GLY A 103 -3.03 -3.61 17.36
C GLY A 103 -3.52 -5.01 17.56
N VAL A 104 -4.74 -5.30 17.14
CA VAL A 104 -5.39 -6.58 17.46
C VAL A 104 -5.25 -7.60 16.32
N HIS A 105 -5.02 -7.14 15.10
CA HIS A 105 -4.99 -8.01 13.92
C HIS A 105 -3.90 -7.61 12.94
N GLU A 106 -3.07 -8.59 12.58
CA GLU A 106 -2.04 -8.53 11.56
C GLU A 106 -2.32 -9.59 10.51
N ASP A 107 -2.50 -9.15 9.27
CA ASP A 107 -2.55 -10.03 8.12
C ASP A 107 -1.56 -9.50 7.08
N VAL A 108 -0.62 -10.37 6.68
CA VAL A 108 0.38 -10.04 5.68
C VAL A 108 -0.04 -10.65 4.36
N SER A 109 -0.04 -9.83 3.31
CA SER A 109 -0.30 -10.29 1.96
C SER A 109 0.60 -9.59 0.95
N PRO A 110 0.87 -10.22 -0.20
CA PRO A 110 1.46 -9.51 -1.33
C PRO A 110 0.64 -8.27 -1.68
N LEU A 111 1.32 -7.19 -2.00
CA LEU A 111 0.71 -5.95 -2.47
C LEU A 111 -0.13 -6.21 -3.73
N THR A 112 -1.31 -5.61 -3.80
CA THR A 112 -2.20 -5.78 -4.95
C THR A 112 -1.73 -4.93 -6.13
N ALA A 113 -2.09 -5.29 -7.36
CA ALA A 113 -1.74 -4.46 -8.52
C ALA A 113 -2.25 -3.00 -8.41
N PRO A 114 -3.50 -2.73 -7.94
CA PRO A 114 -3.95 -1.38 -7.61
C PRO A 114 -3.07 -0.65 -6.59
N ASP A 115 -2.69 -1.32 -5.50
CA ASP A 115 -1.87 -0.70 -4.45
C ASP A 115 -0.44 -0.46 -4.94
N ILE A 116 0.15 -1.34 -5.76
CA ILE A 116 1.44 -1.10 -6.41
C ILE A 116 1.37 0.14 -7.32
N ALA A 117 0.28 0.30 -8.08
CA ALA A 117 0.08 1.45 -8.94
C ALA A 117 -0.10 2.74 -8.14
N PHE A 118 -0.90 2.71 -7.07
CA PHE A 118 -1.08 3.83 -6.15
C PHE A 118 0.25 4.23 -5.50
N MET A 119 0.95 3.27 -4.90
CA MET A 119 2.25 3.49 -4.24
C MET A 119 3.30 4.00 -5.24
N THR A 120 3.37 3.44 -6.45
CA THR A 120 4.25 3.96 -7.51
C THR A 120 4.00 5.43 -7.80
N LYS A 121 2.72 5.84 -7.81
CA LYS A 121 2.32 7.21 -8.07
C LYS A 121 2.71 8.13 -6.90
N VAL A 122 2.36 7.79 -5.67
CA VAL A 122 2.58 8.67 -4.51
C VAL A 122 4.05 8.76 -4.11
N LEU A 123 4.81 7.68 -4.26
CA LEU A 123 6.25 7.66 -3.97
C LEU A 123 7.09 8.29 -5.10
N GLY A 124 6.53 8.45 -6.30
CA GLY A 124 7.30 8.87 -7.48
C GLY A 124 8.34 7.84 -7.95
N MET A 125 8.23 6.59 -7.48
CA MET A 125 9.16 5.50 -7.77
C MET A 125 8.46 4.39 -8.53
N ASN A 126 9.08 3.88 -9.60
CA ASN A 126 8.52 2.74 -10.33
C ASN A 126 8.71 1.43 -9.53
N LEU A 127 7.75 1.11 -8.67
CA LEU A 127 7.82 -0.08 -7.80
C LEU A 127 7.84 -1.38 -8.60
N THR A 128 7.14 -1.45 -9.73
CA THR A 128 7.19 -2.62 -10.62
C THR A 128 8.62 -2.86 -11.13
N ALA A 129 9.32 -1.81 -11.57
CA ALA A 129 10.70 -1.93 -12.03
C ALA A 129 11.65 -2.30 -10.88
N ILE A 130 11.42 -1.77 -9.68
CA ILE A 130 12.18 -2.15 -8.47
C ILE A 130 11.96 -3.63 -8.14
N TRP A 131 10.71 -4.09 -8.16
CA TRP A 131 10.37 -5.48 -7.88
C TRP A 131 10.94 -6.43 -8.94
N VAL A 132 10.90 -6.08 -10.23
CA VAL A 132 11.57 -6.85 -11.29
C VAL A 132 13.08 -6.96 -11.02
N ARG A 133 13.73 -5.86 -10.63
CA ARG A 133 15.16 -5.87 -10.28
C ARG A 133 15.44 -6.80 -9.10
N LEU A 134 14.55 -6.85 -8.10
CA LEU A 134 14.64 -7.78 -6.98
C LEU A 134 14.60 -9.23 -7.48
N MET A 135 13.60 -9.57 -8.28
CA MET A 135 13.40 -10.94 -8.80
C MET A 135 14.56 -11.45 -9.67
N ILE A 136 15.26 -10.57 -10.38
CA ILE A 136 16.40 -10.95 -11.22
C ILE A 136 17.77 -10.83 -10.50
N GLY A 137 17.79 -10.56 -9.19
CA GLY A 137 19.01 -10.44 -8.40
C GLY A 137 19.85 -9.19 -8.74
N ARG A 138 19.20 -8.11 -9.18
CA ARG A 138 19.83 -6.81 -9.52
C ARG A 138 19.34 -5.65 -8.63
N PHE A 139 18.69 -5.97 -7.52
CA PHE A 139 18.27 -4.98 -6.54
C PHE A 139 19.43 -4.66 -5.59
N SER A 140 19.61 -3.38 -5.27
CA SER A 140 20.69 -2.88 -4.42
C SER A 140 20.21 -2.11 -3.19
N GLY A 141 18.89 -1.94 -3.00
CA GLY A 141 18.32 -1.12 -1.91
C GLY A 141 18.56 0.39 -2.03
N GLN A 142 19.61 0.84 -2.72
CA GLN A 142 20.06 2.23 -2.74
C GLN A 142 18.98 3.24 -3.12
N ALA A 143 18.10 2.91 -4.07
CA ALA A 143 17.01 3.80 -4.46
C ALA A 143 16.00 4.02 -3.33
N LEU A 144 15.67 2.97 -2.57
CA LEU A 144 14.74 3.05 -1.45
C LEU A 144 15.39 3.72 -0.24
N VAL A 145 16.65 3.39 0.05
CA VAL A 145 17.43 4.05 1.11
C VAL A 145 17.57 5.54 0.81
N LYS A 146 17.86 5.91 -0.43
CA LYS A 146 17.95 7.32 -0.83
C LYS A 146 16.61 8.04 -0.65
N ALA A 147 15.51 7.44 -1.10
CA ALA A 147 14.17 8.00 -0.90
C ALA A 147 13.84 8.19 0.59
N SER A 148 14.23 7.26 1.46
CA SER A 148 14.00 7.40 2.90
C SER A 148 14.84 8.52 3.55
N HIS A 149 16.07 8.75 3.07
CA HIS A 149 17.00 9.75 3.63
C HIS A 149 16.80 11.16 3.09
N GLU A 150 16.36 11.31 1.83
CA GLU A 150 16.09 12.63 1.24
C GLU A 150 14.87 13.32 1.85
N GLY A 151 14.24 12.71 2.85
CA GLY A 151 13.07 13.26 3.51
C GLY A 151 12.00 13.59 2.48
N THR A 152 11.86 12.75 1.43
CA THR A 152 10.80 12.91 0.44
C THR A 152 9.51 12.86 1.22
N THR A 153 9.01 14.05 1.53
CA THR A 153 7.82 14.26 2.32
C THR A 153 6.75 13.77 1.38
N TYR A 154 6.37 12.51 1.55
CA TYR A 154 5.40 11.89 0.71
C TYR A 154 4.17 12.78 0.73
N HIS A 155 3.88 13.39 -0.42
CA HIS A 155 2.81 14.36 -0.48
C HIS A 155 1.51 13.66 -0.15
N ASP A 156 0.70 14.30 0.69
CA ASP A 156 -0.63 13.83 1.02
C ASP A 156 -1.37 13.46 -0.26
N ALA A 157 -1.80 12.21 -0.30
CA ALA A 157 -2.53 11.64 -1.41
C ALA A 157 -3.76 10.92 -0.89
N ILE A 158 -4.90 11.20 -1.51
CA ILE A 158 -6.15 10.52 -1.26
C ILE A 158 -6.44 9.63 -2.46
N TYR A 159 -6.65 8.35 -2.18
CA TYR A 159 -7.18 7.39 -3.12
C TYR A 159 -8.68 7.25 -2.88
N GLN A 160 -9.47 7.30 -3.94
CA GLN A 160 -10.91 7.07 -3.89
C GLN A 160 -11.31 6.10 -5.01
N ALA A 161 -11.92 4.98 -4.64
CA ALA A 161 -12.44 3.99 -5.57
C ALA A 161 -13.66 4.51 -6.33
N HIS A 162 -13.75 4.15 -7.61
CA HIS A 162 -14.88 4.45 -8.49
C HIS A 162 -15.68 3.17 -8.78
N PHE A 163 -17.01 3.33 -8.80
CA PHE A 163 -17.98 2.28 -9.02
C PHE A 163 -18.88 2.64 -10.20
N PRO A 164 -19.35 1.65 -10.98
CA PRO A 164 -20.16 1.91 -12.17
C PRO A 164 -21.66 2.07 -11.87
N TYR A 165 -22.06 2.21 -10.61
CA TYR A 165 -23.47 2.10 -10.21
C TYR A 165 -24.35 3.21 -10.80
N ALA A 166 -23.84 4.44 -10.84
CA ALA A 166 -24.57 5.57 -11.42
C ALA A 166 -24.80 5.39 -12.93
N ASP A 167 -23.79 4.89 -13.65
CA ASP A 167 -23.84 4.65 -15.09
C ASP A 167 -24.85 3.55 -15.46
N TYR A 168 -25.09 2.60 -14.56
CA TYR A 168 -26.08 1.53 -14.71
C TYR A 168 -27.43 1.83 -14.05
N HIS A 169 -27.65 3.05 -13.55
CA HIS A 169 -28.86 3.45 -12.82
C HIS A 169 -29.19 2.53 -11.62
N LEU A 170 -28.17 1.89 -11.04
CA LEU A 170 -28.33 1.00 -9.89
C LEU A 170 -28.33 1.83 -8.61
N THR A 171 -29.43 1.76 -7.86
CA THR A 171 -29.54 2.35 -6.52
C THR A 171 -29.39 1.25 -5.46
N ASN A 172 -28.91 1.62 -4.27
CA ASN A 172 -28.73 0.73 -3.10
C ASN A 172 -27.71 -0.41 -3.24
N GLN A 173 -26.73 -0.30 -4.13
CA GLN A 173 -25.64 -1.28 -4.20
C GLN A 173 -24.66 -1.08 -3.04
N LYS A 174 -24.19 -2.20 -2.47
CA LYS A 174 -23.12 -2.18 -1.47
C LYS A 174 -21.78 -2.09 -2.17
N SER A 175 -21.04 -1.02 -1.93
CA SER A 175 -19.67 -0.86 -2.40
C SER A 175 -18.78 -1.97 -1.85
N ALA A 176 -17.97 -2.58 -2.71
CA ALA A 176 -16.99 -3.59 -2.32
C ALA A 176 -15.76 -3.54 -3.25
N PRO A 177 -14.55 -3.90 -2.79
CA PRO A 177 -13.34 -3.89 -3.61
C PRO A 177 -13.48 -4.63 -4.93
N ALA A 178 -14.22 -5.74 -4.95
CA ALA A 178 -14.46 -6.54 -6.17
C ALA A 178 -15.33 -5.84 -7.24
N THR A 179 -16.03 -4.76 -6.87
CA THR A 179 -16.90 -3.98 -7.78
C THR A 179 -16.26 -2.68 -8.26
N VAL A 180 -15.02 -2.43 -7.87
CA VAL A 180 -14.26 -1.23 -8.26
C VAL A 180 -13.86 -1.36 -9.72
N ILE A 181 -14.14 -0.33 -10.51
CA ILE A 181 -13.77 -0.25 -11.94
C ILE A 181 -12.58 0.69 -12.20
N GLY A 182 -12.21 1.49 -11.21
CA GLY A 182 -11.14 2.46 -11.31
C GLY A 182 -10.97 3.24 -10.01
N ALA A 183 -10.06 4.21 -10.00
CA ALA A 183 -9.85 5.08 -8.85
C ALA A 183 -9.33 6.45 -9.24
N GLN A 184 -9.65 7.44 -8.43
CA GLN A 184 -9.07 8.77 -8.49
C GLN A 184 -8.00 8.91 -7.43
N ILE A 185 -6.91 9.59 -7.78
CA ILE A 185 -5.84 9.95 -6.84
C ILE A 185 -5.75 11.47 -6.81
N GLU A 186 -6.07 12.06 -5.67
CA GLU A 186 -5.89 13.47 -5.39
C GLU A 186 -4.59 13.66 -4.63
N ARG A 187 -3.78 14.63 -5.01
CA ARG A 187 -2.56 14.99 -4.28
C ARG A 187 -2.68 16.40 -3.76
N ALA A 188 -2.24 16.63 -2.53
CA ALA A 188 -2.00 17.98 -2.06
C ALA A 188 -0.86 18.57 -2.90
N ASN A 189 -1.15 19.62 -3.67
CA ASN A 189 -0.09 20.44 -4.24
C ASN A 189 0.66 21.11 -3.09
N LYS A 190 1.99 21.30 -3.25
CA LYS A 190 2.72 22.26 -2.43
C LYS A 190 1.93 23.57 -2.47
N GLY A 191 1.31 23.93 -1.35
CA GLY A 191 0.86 25.29 -1.16
C GLY A 191 2.07 26.17 -1.42
N SER A 192 1.91 27.09 -2.38
CA SER A 192 2.68 28.32 -2.45
C SER A 192 2.77 28.89 -1.03
N GLU A 193 3.95 28.80 -0.44
CA GLU A 193 4.34 29.71 0.64
C GLU A 193 4.20 31.11 0.05
N GLN A 194 3.19 31.85 0.54
CA GLN A 194 3.16 33.30 0.47
C GLN A 194 3.80 33.84 1.75
#